data_AF-A0A7X0FH46-F1
#
_entry.id   AF-A0A7X0FH46-F1
#
_cell.length_a   1.000
_cell.length_b   1.000
_cell.length_c   1.000
_cell.angle_alpha   90.00
_cell.angle_beta   90.00
_cell.angle_gamma   90.00
#
_symmetry.space_group_name_H-M   'P 1'
#
loop_
_entity.id
_entity.type
_entity.pdbx_description
1 polymer ?
#
loop_
_entity_poly.entity_id
_entity_poly.type
_entity_poly.pdbx_seq_one_letter_code
_entity_poly.pdbx_strand_id
1 'polypeptide(L)'
;MGWYFSHQSRSELIAELIAPQETERTNAKVIAHALRGNVLWCVVEMTVKTESAHSDLPPGQSLRYIRCDLLERSYDQWGYKSLDESMHPYYYSCPLSYLDLAPEQSADWRAGVRAYHARRRTPTASASSVAALVS
;
A
#
# COMPACT_ATOMS: atom_id res chain seq x y z
N MET A 1 -16.72 -1.65 -3.17
CA MET A 1 -15.57 -0.76 -2.94
C MET A 1 -15.39 0.15 -4.15
N GLY A 2 -16.02 1.33 -4.11
CA GLY A 2 -15.99 2.32 -5.19
C GLY A 2 -14.82 3.29 -5.04
N TRP A 3 -14.73 4.23 -5.98
CA TRP A 3 -13.86 5.40 -5.85
C TRP A 3 -14.53 6.45 -4.97
N TYR A 4 -13.74 7.12 -4.14
CA TYR A 4 -14.13 8.35 -3.46
C TYR A 4 -13.42 9.52 -4.14
N PHE A 5 -14.12 10.61 -4.44
CA PHE A 5 -13.55 11.84 -5.00
C PHE A 5 -13.94 13.06 -4.16
N SER A 6 -13.02 13.99 -4.00
CA SER A 6 -13.23 15.26 -3.32
C SER A 6 -12.48 16.40 -4.04
N HIS A 7 -12.84 17.64 -3.73
CA HIS A 7 -12.14 18.84 -4.26
C HIS A 7 -10.83 19.14 -3.52
N GLN A 8 -10.37 18.25 -2.64
CA GLN A 8 -9.08 18.41 -1.97
C GLN A 8 -7.94 18.29 -2.97
N SER A 9 -6.84 18.99 -2.69
CA SER A 9 -5.57 18.74 -3.36
C SER A 9 -5.08 17.33 -3.05
N ARG A 10 -4.22 16.80 -3.93
CA ARG A 10 -3.58 15.49 -3.74
C ARG A 10 -2.87 15.37 -2.39
N SER A 11 -2.22 16.45 -1.95
CA SER A 11 -1.50 16.50 -0.68
C SER A 11 -2.44 16.46 0.52
N GLU A 12 -3.56 17.19 0.47
CA GLU A 12 -4.58 17.15 1.51
C GLU A 12 -5.23 15.77 1.60
N LEU A 13 -5.54 15.17 0.44
CA LEU A 13 -6.07 13.81 0.40
C LEU A 13 -5.08 12.79 1.00
N ILE A 14 -3.78 12.88 0.67
CA ILE A 14 -2.76 12.01 1.27
C ILE A 14 -2.69 12.25 2.78
N ALA A 15 -2.72 13.50 3.24
CA ALA A 15 -2.68 13.83 4.66
C ALA A 15 -3.89 13.24 5.42
N GLU A 16 -5.09 13.31 4.83
CA GLU A 16 -6.29 12.67 5.36
C GLU A 16 -6.14 11.14 5.45
N LEU A 17 -5.64 10.51 4.39
CA LEU A 17 -5.49 9.05 4.34
C LEU A 17 -4.48 8.51 5.36
N ILE A 18 -3.46 9.30 5.72
CA ILE A 18 -2.47 8.91 6.74
C ILE A 18 -2.82 9.38 8.15
N ALA A 19 -3.85 10.22 8.31
CA ALA A 19 -4.29 10.68 9.62
C ALA A 19 -4.80 9.50 10.46
N PRO A 20 -4.57 9.50 11.78
CA PRO A 20 -5.21 8.55 12.67
C PRO A 20 -6.74 8.62 12.54
N GLN A 21 -7.38 7.47 12.49
CA GLN A 21 -8.83 7.37 12.45
C GLN A 21 -9.33 6.71 13.74
N GLU A 22 -10.31 7.34 14.35
CA GLU A 22 -10.93 6.87 15.57
C GLU A 22 -12.42 6.73 15.37
N THR A 23 -12.92 5.53 15.69
CA THR A 23 -14.34 5.26 15.82
C THR A 23 -14.63 4.80 17.24
N GLU A 24 -15.91 4.68 17.58
CA GLU A 24 -16.32 4.10 18.87
C GLU A 24 -15.79 2.67 19.07
N ARG A 25 -15.55 1.93 17.97
CA ARG A 25 -15.17 0.52 18.00
C ARG A 25 -13.69 0.27 17.80
N THR A 26 -12.99 1.14 17.09
CA THR A 26 -11.60 0.93 16.69
C THR A 26 -10.79 2.22 16.68
N ASN A 27 -9.49 2.09 16.93
CA ASN A 27 -8.50 3.12 16.63
C ASN A 27 -7.57 2.57 15.56
N ALA A 28 -7.37 3.30 14.46
CA ALA A 28 -6.46 2.94 13.39
C ALA A 28 -5.41 4.02 13.22
N LYS A 29 -4.13 3.63 13.21
CA LYS A 29 -3.01 4.53 12.98
C LYS A 29 -2.11 3.99 11.88
N VAL A 30 -1.58 4.90 11.06
CA VAL A 30 -0.55 4.58 10.08
C VAL A 30 0.80 4.59 10.79
N ILE A 31 1.49 3.44 10.81
CA ILE A 31 2.82 3.29 11.45
C ILE A 31 3.98 3.42 10.46
N ALA A 32 3.70 3.26 9.16
CA ALA A 32 4.64 3.53 8.07
C ALA A 32 3.85 3.87 6.80
N HIS A 33 4.32 4.83 5.99
CA HIS A 33 3.72 5.12 4.70
C HIS A 33 4.74 5.51 3.63
N ALA A 34 4.44 5.17 2.38
CA ALA A 34 5.29 5.50 1.24
C ALA A 34 4.44 5.73 0.00
N LEU A 35 4.72 6.84 -0.69
CA LEU A 35 4.13 7.11 -2.00
C LEU A 35 5.01 6.51 -3.10
N ARG A 36 4.40 5.78 -4.04
CA ARG A 36 5.07 5.18 -5.22
C ARG A 36 4.22 5.44 -6.46
N GLY A 37 4.56 6.51 -7.18
CA GLY A 37 3.72 7.03 -8.26
C GLY A 37 2.39 7.50 -7.68
N ASN A 38 1.30 6.88 -8.13
CA ASN A 38 -0.07 7.13 -7.67
C ASN A 38 -0.60 6.08 -6.69
N VAL A 39 0.29 5.30 -6.08
CA VAL A 39 -0.10 4.35 -5.02
C VAL A 39 0.47 4.82 -3.70
N LEU A 40 -0.40 5.06 -2.72
CA LEU A 40 -0.04 5.29 -1.33
C LEU A 40 -0.07 3.94 -0.60
N TRP A 41 1.10 3.48 -0.18
CA TRP A 41 1.25 2.28 0.64
C TRP A 41 1.31 2.68 2.10
N CYS A 42 0.52 2.02 2.94
CA CYS A 42 0.52 2.22 4.38
C CYS A 42 0.61 0.88 5.11
N VAL A 43 1.31 0.85 6.24
CA VAL A 43 1.11 -0.17 7.28
C VAL A 43 0.21 0.45 8.33
N VAL A 44 -0.96 -0.15 8.53
CA VAL A 44 -1.97 0.30 9.48
C VAL A 44 -1.93 -0.62 10.69
N GLU A 45 -1.85 -0.04 11.89
CA GLU A 45 -2.12 -0.74 13.14
C GLU A 45 -3.53 -0.36 13.60
N MET A 46 -4.40 -1.36 13.73
CA MET A 46 -5.78 -1.19 14.17
C MET A 46 -5.96 -1.87 15.52
N THR A 47 -6.42 -1.12 16.51
CA THR A 47 -6.74 -1.60 17.86
C THR A 47 -8.25 -1.63 18.05
N VAL A 48 -8.77 -2.76 18.53
CA VAL A 48 -10.19 -2.92 18.89
C VAL A 48 -10.45 -2.27 20.25
N LYS A 49 -11.42 -1.37 20.35
CA LYS A 49 -11.81 -0.70 21.60
C LYS A 49 -12.95 -1.41 22.33
N THR A 50 -13.90 -1.95 21.58
CA THR A 50 -15.10 -2.61 22.12
C THR A 50 -15.32 -3.94 21.41
N GLU A 51 -16.01 -4.88 22.05
CA GLU A 51 -16.34 -6.16 21.38
C GLU A 51 -17.13 -5.86 20.11
N SER A 52 -16.58 -6.28 18.96
CA SER A 52 -17.22 -6.05 17.68
C SER A 52 -17.63 -7.40 17.11
N ALA A 53 -18.89 -7.56 16.71
CA ALA A 53 -19.40 -8.80 16.09
C ALA A 53 -18.71 -9.16 14.76
N HIS A 54 -17.80 -8.32 14.24
CA HIS A 54 -17.15 -8.44 12.93
C HIS A 54 -15.64 -8.63 13.03
N SER A 55 -15.07 -8.68 14.24
CA SER A 55 -13.64 -8.93 14.44
C SER A 55 -13.47 -10.02 15.48
N ASP A 56 -12.73 -11.08 15.12
CA ASP A 56 -12.36 -12.16 16.04
C ASP A 56 -11.32 -11.71 17.09
N LEU A 57 -10.93 -10.42 17.08
CA LEU A 57 -9.98 -9.84 18.01
C LEU A 57 -10.69 -9.27 19.25
N PRO A 58 -10.27 -9.68 20.46
CA PRO A 58 -10.83 -9.14 21.67
C PRO A 58 -10.46 -7.66 21.88
N PRO A 59 -11.23 -6.92 22.68
CA PRO A 59 -10.92 -5.53 23.03
C PRO A 59 -9.50 -5.38 23.60
N GLY A 60 -8.82 -4.30 23.20
CA GLY A 60 -7.45 -3.99 23.59
C GLY A 60 -6.37 -4.67 22.72
N GLN A 61 -6.73 -5.64 21.87
CA GLN A 61 -5.79 -6.22 20.92
C GLN A 61 -5.64 -5.35 19.67
N SER A 62 -4.44 -5.43 19.08
CA SER A 62 -4.10 -4.75 17.83
C SER A 62 -3.76 -5.75 16.74
N LEU A 63 -4.20 -5.46 15.52
CA LEU A 63 -3.74 -6.14 14.30
C LEU A 63 -3.00 -5.14 13.41
N ARG A 64 -2.17 -5.67 12.51
CA ARG A 64 -1.52 -4.87 11.47
C ARG A 64 -1.86 -5.42 10.09
N TYR A 65 -1.96 -4.54 9.12
CA TYR A 65 -2.16 -4.92 7.72
C TYR A 65 -1.55 -3.89 6.78
N ILE A 66 -1.28 -4.33 5.55
CA ILE A 66 -0.79 -3.47 4.48
C ILE A 66 -2.00 -2.96 3.68
N ARG A 67 -2.12 -1.63 3.60
CA ARG A 67 -3.13 -0.93 2.81
C ARG A 67 -2.50 -0.32 1.56
N CYS A 68 -3.26 -0.37 0.47
CA CYS A 68 -2.94 0.16 -0.84
C CYS A 68 -4.04 1.14 -1.26
N ASP A 69 -3.78 2.43 -1.15
CA ASP A 69 -4.69 3.47 -1.61
C ASP A 69 -4.26 3.93 -3.02
N LEU A 70 -5.05 3.57 -4.04
CA LEU A 70 -4.86 4.05 -5.41
C LEU A 70 -5.35 5.47 -5.50
N LEU A 71 -4.53 6.40 -5.98
CA LEU A 71 -4.87 7.81 -6.13
C LEU A 71 -5.11 8.14 -7.60
N GLU A 72 -6.20 8.83 -7.90
CA GLU A 72 -6.54 9.22 -9.26
C GLU A 72 -7.05 10.66 -9.30
N ARG A 73 -6.70 11.37 -10.38
CA ARG A 73 -7.26 12.69 -10.66
C ARG A 73 -8.39 12.56 -11.66
N SER A 74 -9.54 13.11 -11.34
CA SER A 74 -10.68 13.24 -12.26
C SER A 74 -11.12 14.69 -12.29
N TYR A 75 -11.05 15.33 -13.45
CA TYR A 75 -11.29 16.77 -13.61
C TYR A 75 -10.48 17.64 -12.62
N ASP A 76 -11.17 18.39 -11.76
CA ASP A 76 -10.64 19.25 -10.71
C ASP A 76 -10.58 18.54 -9.34
N GLN A 77 -10.95 17.26 -9.28
CA GLN A 77 -11.01 16.46 -8.07
C GLN A 77 -9.86 15.46 -7.99
N TRP A 78 -9.46 15.14 -6.76
CA TRP A 78 -8.65 13.97 -6.45
C TRP A 78 -9.50 12.93 -5.77
N GLY A 79 -9.23 11.68 -6.09
CA GLY A 79 -9.91 10.55 -5.50
C GLY A 79 -8.98 9.42 -5.12
N TYR A 80 -9.52 8.53 -4.31
CA TYR A 80 -8.84 7.31 -3.93
C TYR A 80 -9.76 6.09 -3.97
N LYS A 81 -9.11 4.94 -4.12
CA LYS A 81 -9.71 3.63 -3.91
C LYS A 81 -8.82 2.82 -2.99
N SER A 82 -9.32 2.53 -1.79
CA SER A 82 -8.64 1.68 -0.83
C SER A 82 -8.75 0.21 -1.20
N LEU A 83 -7.61 -0.47 -1.17
CA LEU A 83 -7.43 -1.90 -1.26
C LEU A 83 -6.51 -2.34 -0.12
N ASP A 84 -6.48 -3.63 0.20
CA ASP A 84 -5.54 -4.21 1.15
C ASP A 84 -4.92 -5.50 0.61
N GLU A 85 -3.94 -6.06 1.33
CA GLU A 85 -3.21 -7.27 0.93
C GLU A 85 -4.14 -8.45 0.60
N SER A 86 -5.25 -8.65 1.33
CA SER A 86 -6.20 -9.75 1.09
C SER A 86 -6.92 -9.63 -0.26
N MET A 87 -7.01 -8.43 -0.83
CA MET A 87 -7.66 -8.18 -2.11
C MET A 87 -6.75 -8.50 -3.31
N HIS A 88 -5.51 -8.96 -3.08
CA HIS A 88 -4.53 -9.32 -4.11
C HIS A 88 -4.37 -8.24 -5.20
N PRO A 89 -4.05 -6.98 -4.83
CA PRO A 89 -3.94 -5.91 -5.81
C PRO A 89 -2.82 -6.19 -6.81
N TYR A 90 -3.04 -5.97 -8.11
CA TYR A 90 -2.02 -6.09 -9.16
C TYR A 90 -0.94 -4.98 -9.11
N TYR A 91 -0.63 -4.45 -7.92
CA TYR A 91 0.35 -3.42 -7.66
C TYR A 91 1.43 -3.98 -6.72
N TYR A 92 2.69 -3.91 -7.17
CA TYR A 92 3.81 -4.59 -6.51
C TYR A 92 4.92 -3.65 -6.03
N SER A 93 4.66 -2.33 -6.05
CA SER A 93 5.64 -1.30 -5.66
C SER A 93 5.76 -1.09 -4.15
N CYS A 94 5.01 -1.85 -3.34
CA CYS A 94 5.04 -1.81 -1.88
C CYS A 94 6.48 -1.95 -1.36
N PRO A 95 6.94 -1.11 -0.42
CA PRO A 95 8.27 -1.26 0.19
C PRO A 95 8.47 -2.65 0.81
N LEU A 96 9.62 -3.28 0.54
CA LEU A 96 9.93 -4.62 1.09
C LEU A 96 9.90 -4.66 2.62
N SER A 97 10.33 -3.59 3.29
CA SER A 97 10.31 -3.51 4.75
C SER A 97 8.90 -3.59 5.35
N TYR A 98 7.84 -3.32 4.58
CA TYR A 98 6.48 -3.37 5.11
C TYR A 98 5.99 -4.80 5.30
N LEU A 99 6.58 -5.74 4.56
CA LEU A 99 6.22 -7.16 4.61
C LEU A 99 6.59 -7.78 5.97
N ASP A 100 7.59 -7.22 6.65
CA ASP A 100 7.99 -7.65 8.00
C ASP A 100 7.20 -6.94 9.11
N LEU A 101 6.48 -5.86 8.79
CA LEU A 101 5.73 -5.05 9.76
C LEU A 101 4.27 -5.50 9.95
N ALA A 102 3.76 -6.33 9.03
CA ALA A 102 2.39 -6.84 9.08
C ALA A 102 2.35 -8.37 8.88
N PRO A 103 1.47 -9.09 9.59
CA PRO A 103 1.16 -10.48 9.30
C PRO A 103 0.83 -10.70 7.82
N GLU A 104 1.23 -11.85 7.29
CA GLU A 104 0.94 -12.22 5.91
C GLU A 104 -0.54 -12.56 5.72
N GLN A 105 -1.16 -11.93 4.72
CA GLN A 105 -2.52 -12.22 4.28
C GLN A 105 -2.56 -12.82 2.88
N SER A 106 -1.52 -12.60 2.06
CA SER A 106 -1.40 -13.17 0.72
C SER A 106 0.05 -13.48 0.36
N ALA A 107 0.40 -14.77 0.40
CA ALA A 107 1.71 -15.26 -0.03
C ALA A 107 2.01 -14.92 -1.50
N ASP A 108 1.02 -15.09 -2.38
CA ASP A 108 1.17 -14.84 -3.82
C ASP A 108 1.45 -13.37 -4.12
N TRP A 109 0.70 -12.45 -3.50
CA TRP A 109 0.93 -11.02 -3.67
C TRP A 109 2.32 -10.62 -3.14
N ARG A 110 2.71 -11.15 -1.97
CA ARG A 110 4.03 -10.91 -1.37
C ARG A 110 5.18 -11.46 -2.22
N ALA A 111 4.98 -12.57 -2.93
CA ALA A 111 5.93 -13.07 -3.92
C ALA A 111 6.05 -12.09 -5.11
N GLY A 112 4.92 -11.55 -5.58
CA GLY A 112 4.88 -10.51 -6.62
C GLY A 112 5.66 -9.24 -6.24
N VAL A 113 5.49 -8.75 -5.00
CA VAL A 113 6.26 -7.61 -4.45
C VAL A 113 7.76 -7.91 -4.46
N ARG A 114 8.18 -9.09 -3.96
CA ARG A 114 9.60 -9.49 -3.96
C ARG A 114 10.18 -9.55 -5.37
N ALA A 115 9.45 -10.16 -6.30
CA ALA A 115 9.87 -10.27 -7.70
C ALA A 115 10.00 -8.89 -8.37
N TYR A 116 9.07 -7.97 -8.10
CA TYR A 116 9.11 -6.60 -8.60
C TYR A 116 10.38 -5.87 -8.18
N HIS A 117 10.75 -5.95 -6.89
CA HIS A 117 11.98 -5.30 -6.39
C HIS A 117 13.26 -6.00 -6.86
N ALA A 118 13.26 -7.33 -6.98
CA ALA A 118 14.40 -8.07 -7.52
C ALA A 118 14.72 -7.61 -8.96
N ARG A 119 13.71 -7.50 -9.83
CA ARG A 119 13.87 -7.03 -11.22
C ARG A 119 14.46 -5.63 -11.33
N ARG A 120 14.18 -4.75 -10.36
CA ARG A 120 14.68 -3.37 -10.34
C ARG A 120 16.06 -3.21 -9.72
N ARG A 121 16.50 -4.17 -8.92
CA ARG A 121 17.86 -4.19 -8.36
C ARG A 121 18.88 -4.72 -9.36
N THR A 122 18.47 -5.55 -10.31
CA THR A 122 19.34 -6.01 -11.40
C THR A 122 19.73 -4.80 -12.25
N PRO A 123 21.00 -4.36 -12.25
CA PRO A 123 21.44 -3.35 -13.20
C PRO A 123 21.26 -3.95 -14.59
N THR A 124 20.56 -3.24 -15.48
CA THR A 124 20.57 -3.58 -16.91
C THR A 124 22.03 -3.57 -17.34
N ALA A 125 22.62 -4.75 -17.54
CA ALA A 125 23.93 -4.83 -18.17
C ALA A 125 23.75 -4.25 -19.57
N SER A 126 24.23 -3.03 -19.76
CA SER A 126 24.23 -2.34 -21.05
C SER A 126 24.90 -3.26 -22.08
N ALA A 127 24.10 -3.81 -22.98
CA ALA A 127 24.61 -4.62 -24.09
C ALA A 127 25.46 -3.70 -24.99
N SER A 128 26.78 -3.71 -24.76
CA SER A 128 27.73 -3.17 -25.73
C SER A 128 27.79 -4.14 -26.90
N SER A 129 27.14 -3.77 -28.01
CA SER A 129 27.41 -4.40 -29.31
C SER A 129 28.85 -4.14 -29.69
N VAL A 130 29.67 -5.20 -29.65
CA VAL A 130 30.99 -5.21 -30.27
C VAL A 130 30.77 -5.36 -31.78
N ALA A 131 30.86 -4.26 -32.52
CA ALA A 131 30.94 -4.31 -33.97
C ALA A 131 32.35 -4.81 -34.36
N ALA A 132 32.42 -6.05 -34.86
CA ALA A 132 33.64 -6.65 -35.38
C ALA A 132 34.06 -5.94 -36.69
N LEU A 133 35.31 -5.49 -36.74
CA LEU A 133 35.99 -5.04 -37.95
C LEU A 133 36.10 -6.21 -38.94
N VAL A 134 35.68 -5.97 -40.19
CA VAL A 134 36.08 -6.78 -41.35
C VAL A 134 37.19 -6.06 -42.10
N SER A 135 38.24 -6.83 -42.41
CA SER A 135 39.48 -6.46 -43.11
C SER A 135 39.29 -6.11 -44.58
#